data_AF-A0A0G1NJY6-F1
#
_entry.id   AF-A0A0G1NJY6-F1
#
_cell.length_a   1.000
_cell.length_b   1.000
_cell.length_c   1.000
_cell.angle_alpha   90.00
_cell.angle_beta   90.00
_cell.angle_gamma   90.00
#
_symmetry.space_group_name_H-M   'P 1'
#
loop_
_entity.id
_entity.type
_entity.pdbx_description
1 polymer ?
#
loop_
_entity_poly.entity_id
_entity_poly.type
_entity_poly.pdbx_seq_one_letter_code
_entity_poly.pdbx_strand_id
1 'polypeptide(L)'
;MSPWGINTYHPIKITATEAEFIKYAGNVYFSRKIAFANALAKACGKMSDYLSKEEISAEVDYENVRKGMSADYRIGDSHLDVNHGGYRGFGGFCFPKDLAAFMVHLEKMGLADCAGLLKGDWDFNERLLAEQGLTIEDVSVHDAEWVKKKLENKKT
;
A
#
# COMPACT_ATOMS: atom_id res chain seq x y z
N MET A 1 9.77 -7.97 4.68
CA MET A 1 10.56 -8.28 5.88
C MET A 1 9.65 -9.02 6.84
N SER A 2 9.84 -10.34 7.00
CA SER A 2 9.11 -11.11 8.02
C SER A 2 9.82 -10.92 9.37
N PRO A 3 9.09 -10.66 10.47
CA PRO A 3 9.69 -10.50 11.79
C PRO A 3 10.11 -11.82 12.48
N TRP A 4 9.83 -12.99 11.88
CA TRP A 4 9.81 -14.26 12.63
C TRP A 4 10.70 -15.38 12.06
N GLY A 5 11.78 -15.02 11.36
CA GLY A 5 12.74 -15.99 10.82
C GLY A 5 14.17 -15.71 11.30
N ILE A 6 14.56 -16.31 12.42
CA ILE A 6 15.92 -16.29 12.95
C ILE A 6 16.81 -17.19 12.06
N ASN A 7 17.16 -16.75 10.84
CA ASN A 7 18.23 -17.25 9.93
C ASN A 7 18.00 -17.00 8.43
N THR A 8 17.02 -16.19 8.02
CA THR A 8 16.83 -15.90 6.58
C THR A 8 17.72 -14.77 6.05
N TYR A 9 18.39 -14.02 6.93
CA TYR A 9 19.25 -12.91 6.54
C TYR A 9 20.64 -13.41 6.17
N HIS A 10 20.94 -13.37 4.87
CA HIS A 10 22.30 -13.54 4.37
C HIS A 10 22.89 -12.13 4.15
N PRO A 11 23.88 -11.70 4.94
CA PRO A 11 24.47 -10.39 4.78
C PRO A 11 25.15 -10.30 3.41
N ILE A 12 24.87 -9.21 2.69
CA ILE A 12 25.51 -8.87 1.41
C ILE A 12 26.39 -7.65 1.61
N LYS A 13 27.56 -7.62 0.96
CA LYS A 13 28.44 -6.45 0.92
C LYS A 13 28.05 -5.60 -0.29
N ILE A 14 27.74 -4.34 -0.05
CA ILE A 14 27.29 -3.36 -1.05
C ILE A 14 27.93 -2.01 -0.74
N THR A 15 27.88 -1.10 -1.71
CA THR A 15 28.31 0.29 -1.54
C THR A 15 27.29 1.09 -0.72
N ALA A 16 27.72 2.25 -0.20
CA ALA A 16 26.83 3.16 0.52
C ALA A 16 25.66 3.64 -0.37
N THR A 17 25.94 3.98 -1.64
CA THR A 17 24.93 4.43 -2.60
C THR A 17 23.91 3.34 -2.91
N GLU A 18 24.33 2.09 -3.07
CA GLU A 18 23.40 0.96 -3.25
C GLU A 18 22.52 0.76 -2.02
N ALA A 19 23.07 0.90 -0.81
CA ALA A 19 22.32 0.78 0.43
C ALA A 19 21.22 1.85 0.55
N GLU A 20 21.53 3.10 0.20
CA GLU A 20 20.55 4.19 0.13
C GLU A 20 19.44 3.86 -0.89
N PHE A 21 19.82 3.39 -2.08
CA PHE A 21 18.84 3.06 -3.12
C PHE A 21 17.93 1.89 -2.72
N ILE A 22 18.48 0.85 -2.08
CA ILE A 22 17.72 -0.30 -1.55
C ILE A 22 16.66 0.16 -0.55
N LYS A 23 16.97 1.17 0.29
CA LYS A 23 16.01 1.72 1.25
C LYS A 23 14.78 2.33 0.55
N TYR A 24 15.01 3.14 -0.48
CA TYR A 24 13.91 3.71 -1.27
C TYR A 24 13.16 2.61 -2.05
N ALA A 25 13.88 1.73 -2.73
CA ALA A 25 13.29 0.65 -3.53
C ALA A 25 12.33 -0.23 -2.69
N GLY A 26 12.75 -0.61 -1.48
CA GLY A 26 11.90 -1.40 -0.57
C GLY A 26 10.62 -0.67 -0.16
N ASN A 27 10.72 0.60 0.24
CA ASN A 27 9.57 1.38 0.71
C ASN A 27 8.61 1.77 -0.43
N VAL A 28 9.14 2.11 -1.60
CA VAL A 28 8.35 2.34 -2.82
C VAL A 28 7.58 1.07 -3.20
N TYR A 29 8.25 -0.09 -3.18
CA TYR A 29 7.60 -1.37 -3.46
C TYR A 29 6.50 -1.72 -2.45
N PHE A 30 6.71 -1.48 -1.15
CA PHE A 30 5.67 -1.71 -0.15
C PHE A 30 4.48 -0.75 -0.32
N SER A 31 4.72 0.51 -0.68
CA SER A 31 3.66 1.47 -1.01
C SER A 31 2.80 0.98 -2.18
N ARG A 32 3.46 0.49 -3.25
CA ARG A 32 2.82 -0.15 -4.41
C ARG A 32 2.00 -1.38 -4.00
N LYS A 33 2.53 -2.27 -3.15
CA LYS A 33 1.79 -3.45 -2.68
C LYS A 33 0.48 -3.04 -1.98
N ILE A 34 0.53 -2.04 -1.10
CA ILE A 34 -0.66 -1.55 -0.38
C ILE A 34 -1.67 -0.91 -1.34
N ALA A 35 -1.20 -0.09 -2.29
CA ALA A 35 -2.06 0.53 -3.30
C ALA A 35 -2.77 -0.53 -4.16
N PHE A 36 -2.01 -1.52 -4.64
CA PHE A 36 -2.53 -2.65 -5.41
C PHE A 36 -3.54 -3.49 -4.60
N ALA A 37 -3.21 -3.84 -3.35
CA ALA A 37 -4.09 -4.57 -2.45
C ALA A 37 -5.43 -3.86 -2.27
N ASN A 38 -5.40 -2.54 -2.10
CA ASN A 38 -6.61 -1.73 -1.96
C ASN A 38 -7.42 -1.62 -3.25
N ALA A 39 -6.76 -1.49 -4.39
CA ALA A 39 -7.42 -1.52 -5.70
C ALA A 39 -8.11 -2.87 -5.92
N LEU A 40 -7.44 -3.98 -5.57
CA LEU A 40 -8.00 -5.32 -5.65
C LEU A 40 -9.20 -5.50 -4.72
N ALA A 41 -9.14 -5.01 -3.48
CA ALA A 41 -10.29 -5.03 -2.57
C ALA A 41 -11.51 -4.26 -3.12
N LYS A 42 -11.29 -3.13 -3.82
CA LYS A 42 -12.39 -2.43 -4.54
C LYS A 42 -12.94 -3.29 -5.69
N ALA A 43 -12.06 -3.96 -6.43
CA ALA A 43 -12.44 -4.84 -7.52
C ALA A 43 -13.25 -6.06 -7.03
N CYS A 44 -12.87 -6.68 -5.91
CA CYS A 44 -13.63 -7.76 -5.27
C CYS A 44 -15.07 -7.33 -4.97
N GLY A 45 -15.27 -6.16 -4.34
CA GLY A 45 -16.61 -5.63 -4.09
C GLY A 45 -17.40 -5.39 -5.38
N LYS A 46 -16.77 -4.79 -6.39
CA LYS A 46 -17.40 -4.57 -7.71
C LYS A 46 -17.71 -5.86 -8.46
N MET A 47 -16.93 -6.91 -8.24
CA MET A 47 -17.17 -8.23 -8.81
C MET A 47 -18.41 -8.86 -8.16
N SER A 48 -18.56 -8.78 -6.84
CA SER A 48 -19.79 -9.20 -6.16
C SER A 48 -21.02 -8.44 -6.69
N ASP A 49 -20.92 -7.12 -6.83
CA ASP A 49 -22.00 -6.29 -7.41
C ASP A 49 -22.37 -6.75 -8.83
N TYR A 50 -21.36 -7.10 -9.64
CA TYR A 50 -21.55 -7.57 -11.01
C TYR A 50 -22.23 -8.94 -11.04
N LEU A 51 -21.77 -9.90 -10.22
CA LEU A 51 -22.33 -11.26 -10.17
C LEU A 51 -23.79 -11.25 -9.70
N SER A 52 -24.12 -10.38 -8.73
CA SER A 52 -25.50 -10.22 -8.27
C SER A 52 -26.44 -9.72 -9.37
N LYS A 53 -25.97 -8.85 -10.29
CA LYS A 53 -26.76 -8.37 -11.44
C LYS A 53 -26.99 -9.45 -12.49
N GLU A 54 -26.07 -10.40 -12.61
CA GLU A 54 -26.18 -11.57 -13.49
C GLU A 54 -26.93 -12.73 -12.83
N GLU A 55 -27.61 -12.50 -11.69
CA GLU A 55 -28.34 -13.51 -10.91
C GLU A 55 -27.46 -14.70 -10.44
N ILE A 56 -26.14 -14.49 -10.34
CA ILE A 56 -25.19 -15.46 -9.81
C ILE A 56 -25.03 -15.22 -8.31
N SER A 57 -25.46 -16.17 -7.49
CA SER A 57 -25.33 -16.12 -6.02
C SER A 57 -23.90 -16.45 -5.57
N ALA A 58 -22.94 -15.55 -5.85
CA ALA A 58 -21.56 -15.66 -5.42
C ALA A 58 -21.01 -14.29 -4.99
N GLU A 59 -20.25 -14.29 -3.89
CA GLU A 59 -19.54 -13.11 -3.39
C GLU A 59 -18.03 -13.33 -3.49
N VAL A 60 -17.31 -12.27 -3.83
CA VAL A 60 -15.85 -12.26 -3.86
C VAL A 60 -15.34 -11.52 -2.64
N ASP A 61 -15.01 -12.27 -1.59
CA ASP A 61 -14.40 -11.75 -0.36
C ASP A 61 -12.90 -11.50 -0.55
N TYR A 62 -12.48 -10.26 -0.32
CA TYR A 62 -11.09 -9.85 -0.41
C TYR A 62 -10.17 -10.65 0.53
N GLU A 63 -10.60 -11.00 1.76
CA GLU A 63 -9.74 -11.74 2.69
C GLU A 63 -9.44 -13.15 2.20
N ASN A 64 -10.41 -13.79 1.54
CA ASN A 64 -10.19 -15.09 0.91
C ASN A 64 -9.25 -14.97 -0.30
N VAL A 65 -9.42 -13.92 -1.12
CA VAL A 65 -8.51 -13.62 -2.24
C VAL A 65 -7.09 -13.35 -1.74
N ARG A 66 -6.92 -12.52 -0.69
CA ARG A 66 -5.64 -12.20 -0.08
C ARG A 66 -4.94 -13.47 0.41
N LYS A 67 -5.62 -14.31 1.20
CA LYS A 67 -5.08 -15.57 1.73
C LYS A 67 -4.64 -16.51 0.60
N GLY A 68 -5.47 -16.64 -0.45
CA GLY A 68 -5.15 -17.44 -1.63
C GLY A 68 -3.92 -16.93 -2.38
N MET A 69 -3.83 -15.62 -2.61
CA MET A 69 -2.67 -15.00 -3.26
C MET A 69 -1.40 -15.08 -2.40
N SER A 70 -1.50 -14.83 -1.10
CA SER A 70 -0.36 -14.82 -0.18
C SER A 70 0.24 -16.20 0.05
N ALA A 71 -0.51 -17.28 -0.24
CA ALA A 71 0.00 -18.65 -0.19
C ALA A 71 1.10 -18.90 -1.23
N ASP A 72 1.13 -18.12 -2.32
CA ASP A 72 2.27 -18.10 -3.24
C ASP A 72 3.44 -17.36 -2.60
N TYR A 73 4.53 -18.09 -2.31
CA TYR A 73 5.72 -17.55 -1.64
C TYR A 73 6.39 -16.40 -2.40
N ARG A 74 6.18 -16.28 -3.71
CA ARG A 74 6.73 -15.18 -4.54
C ARG A 74 6.00 -13.87 -4.25
N ILE A 75 4.73 -13.94 -3.85
CA ILE A 75 3.91 -12.79 -3.46
C ILE A 75 4.11 -12.50 -1.98
N GLY A 76 3.90 -13.53 -1.15
CA GLY A 76 3.95 -13.49 0.31
C GLY A 76 2.90 -12.57 0.95
N ASP A 77 2.69 -12.74 2.25
CA ASP A 77 1.57 -12.08 2.96
C ASP A 77 1.83 -10.60 3.32
N SER A 78 3.09 -10.17 3.34
CA SER A 78 3.42 -8.82 3.82
C SER A 78 2.80 -7.72 2.95
N HIS A 79 2.26 -6.67 3.60
CA HIS A 79 1.69 -5.46 2.97
C HIS A 79 0.51 -5.74 2.03
N LEU A 80 -0.26 -6.80 2.29
CA LEU A 80 -1.53 -7.07 1.62
C LEU A 80 -2.75 -6.84 2.53
N ASP A 81 -2.58 -6.60 3.83
CA ASP A 81 -3.71 -6.24 4.69
C ASP A 81 -4.15 -4.79 4.41
N VAL A 82 -5.35 -4.63 3.85
CA VAL A 82 -5.92 -3.34 3.47
C VAL A 82 -6.47 -2.54 4.64
N ASN A 83 -6.62 -3.17 5.82
CA ASN A 83 -7.13 -2.54 7.03
C ASN A 83 -6.00 -2.23 8.02
N HIS A 84 -4.75 -2.45 7.62
CA HIS A 84 -3.59 -2.19 8.46
C HIS A 84 -3.56 -0.72 8.90
N GLY A 85 -3.53 -0.49 10.22
CA GLY A 85 -3.57 0.87 10.78
C GLY A 85 -4.98 1.45 11.01
N GLY A 86 -6.04 0.69 10.71
CA GLY A 86 -7.43 1.09 10.97
C GLY A 86 -8.05 1.97 9.90
N TYR A 87 -7.37 2.15 8.76
CA TYR A 87 -7.84 2.85 7.57
C TYR A 87 -7.30 2.15 6.33
N ARG A 88 -7.83 2.52 5.15
CA ARG A 88 -7.40 2.00 3.85
C ARG A 88 -6.41 2.94 3.17
N GLY A 89 -5.36 2.37 2.59
CA GLY A 89 -4.29 3.10 1.91
C GLY A 89 -2.97 3.02 2.65
N PHE A 90 -1.88 3.42 1.98
CA PHE A 90 -0.59 3.56 2.63
C PHE A 90 -0.51 4.92 3.34
N GLY A 91 0.25 4.93 4.43
CA GLY A 91 0.57 6.12 5.21
C GLY A 91 1.82 5.87 6.05
N GLY A 92 1.82 6.42 7.26
CA GLY A 92 3.00 6.46 8.11
C GLY A 92 4.06 7.42 7.57
N PHE A 93 5.15 7.58 8.32
CA PHE A 93 6.18 8.55 7.97
C PHE A 93 7.02 8.15 6.75
N CYS A 94 7.27 6.85 6.59
CA CYS A 94 8.26 6.36 5.65
C CYS A 94 7.74 6.28 4.22
N PHE A 95 6.54 5.71 4.02
CA PHE A 95 6.05 5.38 2.68
C PHE A 95 5.75 6.61 1.82
N PRO A 96 4.93 7.59 2.25
CA PRO A 96 4.65 8.77 1.44
C PRO A 96 5.91 9.58 1.18
N LYS A 97 6.74 9.80 2.21
CA LYS A 97 8.00 10.54 2.10
C LYS A 97 8.95 9.92 1.09
N ASP A 98 9.22 8.61 1.20
CA ASP A 98 10.20 7.95 0.36
C ASP A 98 9.67 7.79 -1.09
N LEU A 99 8.37 7.55 -1.28
CA LEU A 99 7.74 7.50 -2.60
C LEU A 99 7.81 8.85 -3.32
N ALA A 100 7.45 9.94 -2.64
CA ALA A 100 7.51 11.30 -3.18
C ALA A 100 8.94 11.69 -3.56
N ALA A 101 9.90 11.45 -2.65
CA ALA A 101 11.30 11.73 -2.91
C ALA A 101 11.85 10.94 -4.12
N PHE A 102 11.47 9.66 -4.25
CA PHE A 102 11.93 8.82 -5.33
C PHE A 102 11.35 9.26 -6.69
N MET A 103 10.07 9.65 -6.76
CA MET A 103 9.46 10.20 -7.98
C MET A 103 10.20 11.45 -8.47
N VAL A 104 10.46 12.41 -7.58
CA VAL A 104 11.21 13.64 -7.91
C VAL A 104 12.62 13.30 -8.40
N HIS A 105 13.26 12.28 -7.82
CA HIS A 105 14.59 11.85 -8.24
C HIS A 105 14.57 11.25 -9.66
N LEU A 106 13.58 10.40 -9.97
CA LEU A 106 13.40 9.82 -11.31
C LEU A 106 13.17 10.90 -12.38
N GLU A 107 12.36 11.91 -12.09
CA GLU A 107 12.13 13.03 -13.01
C GLU A 107 13.42 13.81 -13.29
N LYS A 108 14.23 14.08 -12.26
CA LYS A 108 15.54 14.73 -12.41
C LYS A 108 16.51 13.91 -13.27
N MET A 109 16.36 12.59 -13.29
CA MET A 109 17.14 11.68 -14.13
C MET A 109 16.60 11.55 -15.56
N GLY A 110 15.50 12.22 -15.90
CA GLY A 110 14.86 12.11 -17.22
C GLY A 110 13.96 10.87 -17.37
N LEU A 111 13.59 10.20 -16.28
CA LEU A 111 12.76 8.99 -16.25
C LEU A 111 11.30 9.32 -15.90
N ALA A 112 10.69 10.20 -16.68
CA ALA A 112 9.34 10.72 -16.41
C ALA A 112 8.24 9.65 -16.50
N ASP A 113 8.40 8.65 -17.38
CA ASP A 113 7.50 7.51 -17.50
C ASP A 113 7.50 6.62 -16.24
N CYS A 114 8.69 6.39 -15.68
CA CYS A 114 8.89 5.65 -14.44
C CYS A 114 8.28 6.39 -13.25
N ALA A 115 8.46 7.72 -13.18
CA ALA A 115 7.80 8.55 -12.18
C ALA A 115 6.28 8.52 -12.33
N GLY A 116 5.76 8.56 -13.56
CA GLY A 116 4.33 8.46 -13.87
C GLY A 116 3.70 7.16 -13.37
N LEU A 117 4.41 6.03 -13.48
CA LEU A 117 3.96 4.75 -12.92
C LEU A 117 3.77 4.82 -11.40
N LEU A 118 4.66 5.51 -10.68
CA LEU A 118 4.57 5.68 -9.23
C LEU A 118 3.53 6.72 -8.82
N LYS A 119 3.36 7.76 -9.65
CA LYS A 119 2.33 8.79 -9.46
C LYS A 119 0.92 8.20 -9.49
N GLY A 120 0.70 7.15 -10.30
CA GLY A 120 -0.54 6.39 -10.28
C GLY A 120 -0.90 5.80 -8.91
N ASP A 121 0.09 5.29 -8.15
CA ASP A 121 -0.16 4.80 -6.79
C ASP A 121 -0.48 5.93 -5.82
N TRP A 122 0.28 7.02 -5.92
CA TRP A 122 0.09 8.20 -5.09
C TRP A 122 -1.33 8.74 -5.25
N ASP A 123 -1.74 8.98 -6.50
CA ASP A 123 -3.04 9.55 -6.83
C ASP A 123 -4.18 8.61 -6.42
N PHE A 124 -3.99 7.30 -6.58
CA PHE A 124 -4.95 6.31 -6.08
C PHE A 124 -5.09 6.37 -4.56
N ASN A 125 -3.96 6.47 -3.85
CA ASN A 125 -3.94 6.53 -2.40
C ASN A 125 -4.58 7.80 -1.86
N GLU A 126 -4.30 8.97 -2.45
CA GLU A 126 -4.94 10.24 -2.08
C GLU A 126 -6.46 10.16 -2.20
N ARG A 127 -6.97 9.63 -3.32
CA ARG A 127 -8.41 9.44 -3.50
C ARG A 127 -9.00 8.49 -2.46
N LEU A 128 -8.30 7.39 -2.18
CA LEU A 128 -8.73 6.39 -1.20
C LEU A 128 -8.78 6.94 0.23
N LEU A 129 -7.79 7.75 0.62
CA LEU A 129 -7.80 8.45 1.90
C LEU A 129 -8.93 9.48 1.96
N ALA A 130 -9.13 10.24 0.89
CA ALA A 130 -10.18 11.26 0.80
C ALA A 130 -11.60 10.65 0.94
N GLU A 131 -11.86 9.47 0.37
CA GLU A 131 -13.12 8.73 0.58
C GLU A 131 -13.42 8.48 2.07
N GLN A 132 -12.37 8.30 2.86
CA GLN A 132 -12.44 8.10 4.31
C GLN A 132 -12.41 9.42 5.09
N GLY A 133 -12.21 10.56 4.44
CA GLY A 133 -12.06 11.88 5.09
C GLY A 133 -10.67 12.10 5.68
N LEU A 134 -9.67 11.39 5.16
CA LEU A 134 -8.26 11.50 5.56
C LEU A 134 -7.44 12.14 4.46
N THR A 135 -6.32 12.75 4.86
CA THR A 135 -5.25 13.23 3.96
C THR A 135 -3.98 12.42 4.18
N ILE A 136 -2.99 12.57 3.29
CA ILE A 136 -1.67 11.93 3.51
C ILE A 136 -1.02 12.47 4.78
N GLU A 137 -1.17 13.76 5.06
CA GLU A 137 -0.67 14.42 6.26
C GLU A 137 -1.29 13.82 7.52
N ASP A 138 -2.60 13.56 7.50
CA ASP A 138 -3.32 12.94 8.62
C ASP A 138 -2.80 11.55 8.98
N VAL A 139 -2.41 10.78 7.98
CA VAL A 139 -1.92 9.41 8.17
C VAL A 139 -0.41 9.32 8.31
N SER A 140 0.31 10.45 8.26
CA SER A 140 1.78 10.52 8.36
C SER A 140 2.29 10.96 9.72
N VAL A 141 1.48 10.87 10.78
CA VAL A 141 1.82 11.29 12.15
C VAL A 141 2.20 10.11 13.07
N HIS A 142 3.01 10.40 14.10
CA HIS A 142 3.34 9.45 15.18
C HIS A 142 2.23 9.38 16.25
N ASP A 143 0.98 9.24 15.82
CA ASP A 143 -0.15 9.11 16.75
C ASP A 143 -1.25 8.24 16.12
N ALA A 144 -1.33 6.98 16.56
CA ALA A 144 -2.36 6.06 16.10
C ALA A 144 -3.76 6.40 16.67
N GLU A 145 -3.84 7.13 17.79
CA GLU A 145 -5.11 7.59 18.34
C GLU A 145 -5.67 8.77 17.54
N TRP A 146 -4.81 9.64 17.01
CA TRP A 146 -5.20 10.76 16.15
C TRP A 146 -6.07 10.30 14.97
N VAL A 147 -5.61 9.29 14.23
CA VAL A 147 -6.33 8.77 13.06
C VAL A 147 -7.67 8.18 13.47
N LYS A 148 -7.71 7.43 14.58
CA LYS A 148 -8.96 6.88 15.12
C LYS A 148 -9.97 7.97 15.49
N LYS A 149 -9.54 9.00 16.22
CA LYS A 149 -10.39 10.15 16.60
C LYS A 149 -10.98 10.85 15.37
N LYS A 150 -10.19 11.04 14.31
CA LYS A 150 -10.69 11.60 13.05
C LYS A 150 -11.76 10.73 12.38
N LEU A 151 -11.56 9.41 12.37
CA LEU A 151 -12.52 8.46 11.81
C LEU A 151 -13.82 8.40 12.63
N GLU A 152 -13.74 8.50 13.96
CA GLU A 152 -14.88 8.49 14.87
C GLU A 152 -15.73 9.75 14.76
N ASN A 153 -15.09 10.94 14.69
CA ASN A 153 -15.78 12.23 14.54
C ASN A 153 -16.57 12.37 13.23
N LYS A 154 -16.36 11.50 12.23
CA LYS A 154 -17.11 11.46 10.97
C LYS A 154 -18.36 10.57 11.03
N LYS A 155 -18.44 9.65 11.99
CA LYS A 155 -19.60 8.76 12.16
C LYS A 155 -20.77 9.41 12.94
N THR A 156 -20.54 10.61 13.48
CA THR A 156 -21.53 11.45 14.18
C THR A 156 -22.03 12.54 13.26
#